data_AF-A0A946AJI8-F1
#
_entry.id   AF-A0A946AJI8-F1
#
_cell.length_a   1.000
_cell.length_b   1.000
_cell.length_c   1.000
_cell.angle_alpha   90.00
_cell.angle_beta   90.00
_cell.angle_gamma   90.00
#
_symmetry.space_group_name_H-M   'P 1'
#
loop_
_entity.id
_entity.type
_entity.pdbx_description
1 polymer ?
#
loop_
_entity_poly.entity_id
_entity_poly.type
_entity_poly.pdbx_seq_one_letter_code
_entity_poly.pdbx_strand_id
1 'polypeptide(L)'
;MNKMTFKVLVAVIATITFGTVLGQSKDEMIAQAVLPLPEDLRAGAAVYNYNDAGQRIMLRGGSNHIECKPRDENGFTSCSGKNTAVSRDYRAKLAASGLEGEELQAAMRAAEEAGTIEPAPFGSLFYRLYEKDDRIQLLWAVMLPNATSEELGMSTESQRDNSLAGMGRPWMMREGTPSAHLMIPINGTDLSNAGGAPDRLDTKAITDRVAHAKLPLPEDLKAGASVITYNESGERQVLHEGSNMIECRARDESSGFTRCYHEDVGGEMDIRAKLTAEGKSNEEIGAAIDAARENGSVNTGVFGSIAYRLYENDDKLKLLWVLRLPNATSAGLGMPTGSQRDNALAGKGLPWMMREGTASAHLMIPINSTQVSNKAM
;
A
#
# COMPACT_ATOMS: atom_id res chain seq x y z
N MET A 1 19.49 89.84 -32.59
CA MET A 1 19.76 89.30 -31.25
C MET A 1 18.63 88.34 -30.87
N ASN A 2 19.02 87.20 -30.31
CA ASN A 2 18.23 86.07 -29.75
C ASN A 2 17.22 85.32 -30.64
N LYS A 3 17.72 84.24 -31.28
CA LYS A 3 16.91 83.07 -31.62
C LYS A 3 16.80 82.18 -30.38
N MET A 4 15.59 81.94 -29.91
CA MET A 4 15.29 81.09 -28.76
C MET A 4 15.08 79.65 -29.25
N THR A 5 16.05 78.78 -28.95
CA THR A 5 16.03 77.36 -29.35
C THR A 5 15.28 76.55 -28.30
N PHE A 6 14.10 76.01 -28.65
CA PHE A 6 13.31 75.14 -27.78
C PHE A 6 13.91 73.72 -27.82
N LYS A 7 14.50 73.26 -26.70
CA LYS A 7 14.95 71.87 -26.56
C LYS A 7 13.78 71.02 -26.06
N VAL A 8 13.27 70.15 -26.94
CA VAL A 8 12.32 69.09 -26.57
C VAL A 8 13.10 67.97 -25.88
N LEU A 9 12.82 67.74 -24.61
CA LEU A 9 13.36 66.64 -23.82
C LEU A 9 12.49 65.39 -24.09
N VAL A 10 12.99 64.44 -24.88
CA VAL A 10 12.35 63.13 -25.06
C VAL A 10 12.71 62.28 -23.85
N ALA A 11 11.75 62.07 -22.95
CA ALA A 11 11.86 61.11 -21.86
C ALA A 11 11.69 59.70 -22.41
N VAL A 12 12.78 58.92 -22.44
CA VAL A 12 12.75 57.48 -22.73
C VAL A 12 12.18 56.80 -21.49
N ILE A 13 10.91 56.40 -21.55
CA ILE A 13 10.28 55.52 -20.55
C ILE A 13 10.81 54.12 -20.81
N ALA A 14 11.77 53.67 -20.00
CA ALA A 14 12.17 52.28 -19.95
C ALA A 14 11.04 51.49 -19.28
N THR A 15 10.21 50.81 -20.07
CA THR A 15 9.30 49.77 -19.58
C THR A 15 10.13 48.59 -19.08
N ILE A 16 10.31 48.52 -17.76
CA ILE A 16 10.79 47.32 -17.07
C ILE A 16 9.64 46.31 -17.15
N THR A 17 9.72 45.36 -18.08
CA THR A 17 8.93 44.13 -18.03
C THR A 17 9.42 43.30 -16.85
N PHE A 18 8.68 43.35 -15.73
CA PHE A 18 8.82 42.35 -14.69
C PHE A 18 8.35 41.02 -15.27
N GLY A 19 9.31 40.14 -15.59
CA GLY A 19 9.01 38.74 -15.82
C GLY A 19 8.44 38.17 -14.53
N THR A 20 7.17 37.78 -14.54
CA THR A 20 6.61 36.94 -13.48
C THR A 20 7.22 35.56 -13.64
N VAL A 21 8.32 35.29 -12.92
CA VAL A 21 8.61 33.93 -12.48
C VAL A 21 7.45 33.58 -11.56
N LEU A 22 6.47 32.84 -12.06
CA LEU A 22 5.36 32.33 -11.25
C LEU A 22 5.93 31.26 -10.32
N GLY A 23 6.47 31.70 -9.18
CA GLY A 23 6.69 30.81 -8.04
C GLY A 23 5.33 30.27 -7.62
N GLN A 24 5.21 28.94 -7.51
CA GLN A 24 4.01 28.30 -7.00
C GLN A 24 3.63 28.92 -5.65
N SER A 25 2.38 29.33 -5.49
CA SER A 25 1.91 29.87 -4.22
C SER A 25 1.98 28.80 -3.12
N LYS A 26 2.10 29.24 -1.87
CA LYS A 26 2.10 28.34 -0.71
C LYS A 26 0.87 27.42 -0.69
N ASP A 27 -0.29 27.95 -1.08
CA ASP A 27 -1.55 27.20 -1.10
C ASP A 27 -1.56 26.14 -2.19
N GLU A 28 -1.02 26.44 -3.37
CA GLU A 28 -0.84 25.45 -4.44
C GLU A 28 0.15 24.34 -4.03
N MET A 29 1.25 24.69 -3.36
CA MET A 29 2.19 23.69 -2.82
C MET A 29 1.50 22.75 -1.82
N ILE A 30 0.67 23.30 -0.93
CA ILE A 30 -0.09 22.53 0.06
C ILE A 30 -1.12 21.61 -0.61
N ALA A 31 -1.90 22.15 -1.56
CA ALA A 31 -2.91 21.38 -2.29
C ALA A 31 -2.27 20.23 -3.07
N GLN A 32 -1.14 20.49 -3.72
CA GLN A 32 -0.36 19.53 -4.46
C GLN A 32 0.23 18.43 -3.55
N ALA A 33 0.75 18.80 -2.37
CA ALA A 33 1.43 17.89 -1.46
C ALA A 33 0.55 16.75 -0.93
N VAL A 34 -0.76 16.98 -0.80
CA VAL A 34 -1.69 16.01 -0.20
C VAL A 34 -2.41 15.13 -1.22
N LEU A 35 -2.22 15.36 -2.53
CA LEU A 35 -2.83 14.55 -3.58
C LEU A 35 -2.61 13.02 -3.45
N PRO A 36 -1.44 12.52 -3.02
CA PRO A 36 -1.22 11.06 -2.89
C PRO A 36 -2.11 10.38 -1.84
N LEU A 37 -2.69 11.16 -0.92
CA LEU A 37 -3.47 10.64 0.20
C LEU A 37 -4.92 10.33 -0.21
N PRO A 38 -5.55 9.37 0.46
CA PRO A 38 -7.01 9.22 0.45
C PRO A 38 -7.68 10.40 1.17
N GLU A 39 -8.95 10.63 0.86
CA GLU A 39 -9.71 11.82 1.28
C GLU A 39 -9.71 12.05 2.80
N ASP A 40 -9.85 10.99 3.59
CA ASP A 40 -9.90 11.02 5.05
C ASP A 40 -8.61 11.55 5.70
N LEU A 41 -7.47 11.47 5.00
CA LEU A 41 -6.18 11.93 5.52
C LEU A 41 -5.78 13.34 5.02
N ARG A 42 -6.35 13.83 3.91
CA ARG A 42 -5.89 15.06 3.24
C ARG A 42 -6.00 16.32 4.09
N ALA A 43 -7.15 16.54 4.72
CA ALA A 43 -7.42 17.76 5.47
C ALA A 43 -6.57 17.88 6.73
N GLY A 44 -6.30 16.76 7.40
CA GLY A 44 -5.53 16.72 8.65
C GLY A 44 -4.01 16.59 8.49
N ALA A 45 -3.51 16.27 7.29
CA ALA A 45 -2.08 16.05 7.08
C ALA A 45 -1.25 17.33 7.35
N ALA A 46 -0.09 17.19 7.97
CA ALA A 46 0.88 18.28 7.98
C ALA A 46 1.55 18.40 6.61
N VAL A 47 1.98 19.61 6.24
CA VAL A 47 2.80 19.82 5.02
C VAL A 47 4.06 20.55 5.41
N TYR A 48 5.20 20.01 5.00
CA TYR A 48 6.52 20.55 5.36
C TYR A 48 7.51 20.42 4.19
N ASN A 49 8.60 21.18 4.28
CA ASN A 49 9.77 21.02 3.42
C ASN A 49 11.05 21.14 4.26
N TYR A 50 12.22 20.99 3.64
CA TYR A 50 13.52 21.29 4.25
C TYR A 50 14.15 22.51 3.59
N ASN A 51 14.90 23.31 4.36
CA ASN A 51 15.82 24.30 3.79
C ASN A 51 17.16 23.67 3.41
N ASP A 52 18.06 24.48 2.85
CA ASP A 52 19.40 24.06 2.42
C ASP A 52 20.27 23.50 3.54
N ALA A 53 19.94 23.81 4.80
CA ALA A 53 20.61 23.25 5.99
C ALA A 53 19.94 21.96 6.52
N GLY A 54 18.97 21.41 5.79
CA GLY A 54 18.22 20.22 6.19
C GLY A 54 17.25 20.46 7.35
N GLN A 55 16.96 21.72 7.68
CA GLN A 55 16.02 22.08 8.76
C GLN A 55 14.60 22.11 8.23
N ARG A 56 13.67 21.56 9.01
CA ARG A 56 12.26 21.47 8.66
C ARG A 56 11.60 22.85 8.65
N ILE A 57 10.92 23.18 7.54
CA ILE A 57 10.05 24.35 7.38
C ILE A 57 8.60 23.86 7.28
N MET A 58 7.73 24.32 8.19
CA MET A 58 6.31 23.99 8.14
C MET A 58 5.57 24.89 7.17
N LEU A 59 4.92 24.29 6.17
CA LEU A 59 4.01 24.98 5.25
C LEU A 59 2.59 24.97 5.81
N ARG A 60 2.16 23.84 6.39
CA ARG A 60 0.86 23.68 7.05
C ARG A 60 1.01 22.81 8.30
N GLY A 61 0.45 23.24 9.43
CA GLY A 61 0.28 22.37 10.59
C GLY A 61 -0.66 21.20 10.28
N GLY A 62 -0.54 20.09 10.98
CA GLY A 62 -1.41 18.92 10.78
C GLY A 62 -2.11 18.49 12.06
N SER A 63 -3.37 18.07 11.95
CA SER A 63 -4.21 17.56 13.03
C SER A 63 -4.29 16.03 13.09
N ASN A 64 -3.81 15.30 12.06
CA ASN A 64 -3.75 13.84 12.05
C ASN A 64 -2.30 13.31 12.11
N HIS A 65 -2.12 12.01 11.92
CA HIS A 65 -0.85 11.28 12.01
C HIS A 65 0.01 11.31 10.74
N ILE A 66 -0.36 12.06 9.71
CA ILE A 66 0.34 12.09 8.41
C ILE A 66 1.09 13.41 8.20
N GLU A 67 2.22 13.33 7.51
CA GLU A 67 2.94 14.49 7.00
C GLU A 67 3.40 14.29 5.55
N CYS A 68 3.29 15.35 4.76
CA CYS A 68 3.56 15.37 3.33
C CYS A 68 4.65 16.39 2.97
N LYS A 69 5.47 16.02 1.97
CA LYS A 69 6.36 16.93 1.26
C LYS A 69 5.74 17.31 -0.09
N PRO A 70 5.77 18.59 -0.48
CA PRO A 70 5.43 19.02 -1.85
C PRO A 70 6.27 18.31 -2.90
N ARG A 71 5.85 18.44 -4.16
CA ARG A 71 6.59 17.96 -5.33
C ARG A 71 8.02 18.47 -5.33
N ASP A 72 8.97 17.54 -5.46
CA ASP A 72 10.38 17.85 -5.67
C ASP A 72 10.70 18.12 -7.15
N GLU A 73 11.94 18.54 -7.41
CA GLU A 73 12.44 18.80 -8.78
C GLU A 73 12.40 17.58 -9.69
N ASN A 74 12.36 16.37 -9.11
CA ASN A 74 12.27 15.12 -9.85
C ASN A 74 10.83 14.76 -10.20
N GLY A 75 9.83 15.52 -9.74
CA GLY A 75 8.42 15.31 -10.01
C GLY A 75 7.71 14.42 -8.99
N PHE A 76 8.33 14.12 -7.84
CA PHE A 76 7.76 13.27 -6.81
C PHE A 76 7.17 14.05 -5.65
N THR A 77 5.99 13.61 -5.23
CA THR A 77 5.32 14.05 -4.01
C THR A 77 5.17 12.86 -3.08
N SER A 78 5.44 13.06 -1.79
CA SER A 78 5.46 11.96 -0.84
C SER A 78 4.81 12.32 0.48
N CYS A 79 4.10 11.37 1.07
CA CYS A 79 3.60 11.46 2.43
C CYS A 79 3.94 10.19 3.21
N SER A 80 4.10 10.32 4.53
CA SER A 80 4.21 9.17 5.44
C SER A 80 3.68 9.51 6.82
N GLY A 81 3.51 8.49 7.67
CA GLY A 81 3.20 8.69 9.07
C GLY A 81 4.26 9.53 9.82
N LYS A 82 3.82 10.30 10.81
CA LYS A 82 4.67 11.10 11.71
C LYS A 82 5.65 10.24 12.52
N ASN A 83 5.35 8.94 12.69
CA ASN A 83 6.24 7.95 13.28
C ASN A 83 7.62 7.87 12.58
N THR A 84 7.71 8.24 11.30
CA THR A 84 8.98 8.27 10.53
C THR A 84 9.63 9.66 10.45
N ALA A 85 9.10 10.67 11.14
CA ALA A 85 9.57 12.05 11.05
C ALA A 85 11.03 12.22 11.48
N VAL A 86 11.42 11.61 12.61
CA VAL A 86 12.76 11.74 13.19
C VAL A 86 13.84 11.22 12.23
N SER A 87 13.65 10.01 11.68
CA SER A 87 14.57 9.42 10.71
C SER A 87 14.67 10.27 9.43
N ARG A 88 13.55 10.81 8.93
CA ARG A 88 13.55 11.70 7.75
C ARG A 88 14.25 13.04 8.01
N ASP A 89 14.03 13.64 9.17
CA ASP A 89 14.68 14.90 9.56
C ASP A 89 16.18 14.71 9.74
N TYR A 90 16.59 13.60 10.34
CA TYR A 90 17.99 13.24 10.46
C TYR A 90 18.64 13.02 9.09
N ARG A 91 17.98 12.26 8.21
CA ARG A 91 18.42 12.05 6.83
C ARG A 91 18.58 13.38 6.07
N ALA A 92 17.64 14.30 6.22
CA ALA A 92 17.70 15.61 5.56
C ALA A 92 18.90 16.45 6.03
N LYS A 93 19.24 16.40 7.32
CA LYS A 93 20.44 17.06 7.86
C LYS A 93 21.73 16.44 7.32
N LEU A 94 21.79 15.11 7.23
CA LEU A 94 22.94 14.42 6.63
C LEU A 94 23.11 14.78 5.15
N ALA A 95 22.02 14.75 4.38
CA ALA A 95 22.02 15.17 2.98
C ALA A 95 22.48 16.63 2.81
N ALA A 96 21.98 17.54 3.65
CA ALA A 96 22.41 18.94 3.68
C ALA A 96 23.90 19.13 4.04
N SER A 97 24.52 18.16 4.71
CA SER A 97 25.97 18.13 4.97
C SER A 97 26.79 17.55 3.82
N GLY A 98 26.16 17.11 2.74
CA GLY A 98 26.78 16.59 1.52
C GLY A 98 26.86 15.06 1.44
N LEU A 99 26.27 14.32 2.39
CA LEU A 99 26.23 12.86 2.33
C LEU A 99 25.13 12.41 1.37
N GLU A 100 25.47 11.57 0.41
CA GLU A 100 24.53 11.03 -0.58
C GLU A 100 24.74 9.52 -0.78
N GLY A 101 23.82 8.87 -1.50
CA GLY A 101 24.00 7.49 -1.96
C GLY A 101 24.29 6.48 -0.83
N GLU A 102 25.36 5.70 -0.99
CA GLU A 102 25.77 4.65 -0.05
C GLU A 102 26.31 5.23 1.26
N GLU A 103 27.02 6.36 1.23
CA GLU A 103 27.54 7.01 2.43
C GLU A 103 26.39 7.49 3.33
N LEU A 104 25.36 8.11 2.73
CA LEU A 104 24.15 8.49 3.46
C LEU A 104 23.45 7.26 4.06
N GLN A 105 23.34 6.17 3.32
CA GLN A 105 22.73 4.93 3.83
C GLN A 105 23.54 4.32 4.98
N ALA A 106 24.87 4.31 4.89
CA ALA A 106 25.74 3.83 5.95
C ALA A 106 25.61 4.68 7.21
N ALA A 107 25.56 6.01 7.08
CA ALA A 107 25.34 6.92 8.20
C ALA A 107 23.97 6.73 8.86
N MET A 108 22.91 6.49 8.07
CA MET A 108 21.58 6.18 8.60
C MET A 108 21.58 4.87 9.40
N ARG A 109 22.21 3.80 8.87
CA ARG A 109 22.34 2.52 9.61
C ARG A 109 23.12 2.68 10.90
N ALA A 110 24.24 3.39 10.87
CA ALA A 110 25.03 3.65 12.08
C ALA A 110 24.22 4.43 13.13
N ALA A 111 23.36 5.36 12.70
CA ALA A 111 22.48 6.09 13.59
C ALA A 111 21.36 5.21 14.20
N GLU A 112 20.84 4.24 13.44
CA GLU A 112 19.89 3.23 13.96
C GLU A 112 20.59 2.28 14.96
N GLU A 113 21.77 1.75 14.63
CA GLU A 113 22.56 0.88 15.51
C GLU A 113 22.97 1.58 16.81
N ALA A 114 23.25 2.89 16.74
CA ALA A 114 23.56 3.73 17.89
C ALA A 114 22.31 4.20 18.68
N GLY A 115 21.09 3.89 18.21
CA GLY A 115 19.84 4.34 18.83
C GLY A 115 19.61 5.86 18.75
N THR A 116 20.29 6.55 17.82
CA THR A 116 20.09 7.99 17.58
C THR A 116 18.78 8.25 16.85
N ILE A 117 18.37 7.31 16.00
CA ILE A 117 17.08 7.28 15.35
C ILE A 117 16.47 5.90 15.51
N GLU A 118 15.15 5.85 15.67
CA GLU A 118 14.42 4.58 15.70
C GLU A 118 14.13 4.10 14.27
N PRO A 119 14.20 2.78 14.01
CA PRO A 119 13.78 2.23 12.73
C PRO A 119 12.29 2.48 12.50
N ALA A 120 11.88 2.62 11.24
CA ALA A 120 10.47 2.75 10.91
C ALA A 120 9.71 1.50 11.39
N PRO A 121 8.53 1.66 12.04
CA PRO A 121 7.73 0.51 12.44
C PRO A 121 7.42 -0.39 11.24
N PHE A 122 7.58 -1.69 11.43
CA PHE A 122 7.18 -2.69 10.44
C PHE A 122 5.70 -2.52 10.10
N GLY A 123 5.37 -2.48 8.81
CA GLY A 123 4.04 -2.17 8.31
C GLY A 123 3.77 -0.68 8.06
N SER A 124 4.74 0.22 8.25
CA SER A 124 4.53 1.66 8.00
C SER A 124 4.18 1.94 6.54
N LEU A 125 3.13 2.72 6.31
CA LEU A 125 2.64 3.07 4.99
C LEU A 125 3.30 4.37 4.48
N PHE A 126 3.71 4.32 3.22
CA PHE A 126 4.26 5.41 2.43
C PHE A 126 3.37 5.69 1.23
N TYR A 127 3.14 6.96 0.94
CA TYR A 127 2.31 7.41 -0.18
C TYR A 127 3.17 8.22 -1.14
N ARG A 128 3.07 7.94 -2.44
CA ARG A 128 3.82 8.64 -3.48
C ARG A 128 2.94 8.95 -4.68
N LEU A 129 3.04 10.18 -5.17
CA LEU A 129 2.55 10.58 -6.48
C LEU A 129 3.74 11.01 -7.34
N TYR A 130 3.69 10.68 -8.63
CA TYR A 130 4.63 11.15 -9.63
C TYR A 130 3.88 11.83 -10.77
N GLU A 131 4.45 12.91 -11.28
CA GLU A 131 3.73 13.82 -12.17
C GLU A 131 3.58 13.31 -13.61
N LYS A 132 4.43 12.38 -14.06
CA LYS A 132 4.45 11.85 -15.43
C LYS A 132 4.02 10.39 -15.48
N ASP A 133 3.64 9.91 -16.65
CA ASP A 133 3.15 8.55 -16.90
C ASP A 133 4.25 7.55 -17.30
N ASP A 134 5.50 8.00 -17.48
CA ASP A 134 6.67 7.14 -17.77
C ASP A 134 7.16 6.33 -16.54
N ARG A 135 6.56 6.58 -15.38
CA ARG A 135 6.70 5.80 -14.14
C ARG A 135 5.34 5.57 -13.52
N ILE A 136 5.30 4.71 -12.49
CA ILE A 136 4.08 4.50 -11.70
C ILE A 136 3.68 5.83 -11.04
N GLN A 137 2.54 6.38 -11.41
CA GLN A 137 2.08 7.69 -10.96
C GLN A 137 1.68 7.65 -9.49
N LEU A 138 0.59 6.96 -9.15
CA LEU A 138 0.15 6.79 -7.78
C LEU A 138 0.59 5.43 -7.23
N LEU A 139 1.46 5.45 -6.22
CA LEU A 139 2.03 4.27 -5.59
C LEU A 139 1.96 4.43 -4.08
N TRP A 140 1.44 3.41 -3.41
CA TRP A 140 1.62 3.25 -1.97
C TRP A 140 2.64 2.14 -1.72
N ALA A 141 3.34 2.20 -0.58
CA ALA A 141 4.27 1.15 -0.20
C ALA A 141 4.16 0.87 1.30
N VAL A 142 4.15 -0.42 1.66
CA VAL A 142 4.22 -0.86 3.06
C VAL A 142 5.65 -1.26 3.35
N MET A 143 6.29 -0.59 4.32
CA MET A 143 7.65 -0.88 4.73
C MET A 143 7.68 -2.16 5.58
N LEU A 144 8.51 -3.13 5.20
CA LEU A 144 8.58 -4.47 5.79
C LEU A 144 10.05 -4.85 6.01
N PRO A 145 10.81 -4.06 6.78
CA PRO A 145 12.26 -4.19 6.87
C PRO A 145 12.68 -5.61 7.24
N ASN A 146 13.65 -6.14 6.51
CA ASN A 146 14.25 -7.47 6.63
C ASN A 146 13.33 -8.66 6.36
N ALA A 147 12.04 -8.46 6.08
CA ALA A 147 11.16 -9.58 5.73
C ALA A 147 11.46 -10.14 4.35
N THR A 148 11.14 -11.41 4.20
CA THR A 148 11.20 -12.16 2.95
C THR A 148 9.80 -12.39 2.36
N SER A 149 9.76 -12.64 1.06
CA SER A 149 8.52 -12.98 0.36
C SER A 149 7.96 -14.32 0.83
N GLU A 150 8.84 -15.25 1.21
CA GLU A 150 8.50 -16.52 1.81
C GLU A 150 7.79 -16.34 3.16
N GLU A 151 8.39 -15.60 4.11
CA GLU A 151 7.78 -15.38 5.43
C GLU A 151 6.40 -14.72 5.38
N LEU A 152 6.14 -13.87 4.38
CA LEU A 152 4.92 -13.07 4.30
C LEU A 152 3.92 -13.58 3.25
N GLY A 153 4.29 -14.57 2.45
CA GLY A 153 3.48 -15.10 1.35
C GLY A 153 3.25 -14.10 0.21
N MET A 154 4.22 -13.23 -0.06
CA MET A 154 4.13 -12.20 -1.11
C MET A 154 4.67 -12.72 -2.45
N SER A 155 4.37 -12.01 -3.54
CA SER A 155 5.00 -12.22 -4.85
C SER A 155 6.21 -11.30 -5.00
N THR A 156 7.28 -11.77 -5.64
CA THR A 156 8.43 -10.94 -6.03
C THR A 156 8.41 -10.56 -7.51
N GLU A 157 7.43 -11.09 -8.26
CA GLU A 157 7.27 -10.78 -9.68
C GLU A 157 6.98 -9.29 -9.89
N SER A 158 7.92 -8.61 -10.55
CA SER A 158 7.80 -7.19 -10.86
C SER A 158 6.52 -6.88 -11.61
N GLN A 159 5.67 -6.02 -11.03
CA GLN A 159 4.47 -5.52 -11.70
C GLN A 159 4.69 -4.17 -12.37
N ARG A 160 5.94 -3.76 -12.64
CA ARG A 160 6.26 -2.44 -13.21
C ARG A 160 5.46 -2.18 -14.49
N ASP A 161 5.57 -3.04 -15.49
CA ASP A 161 4.98 -2.77 -16.81
C ASP A 161 3.44 -2.88 -16.76
N ASN A 162 2.91 -3.83 -15.98
CA ASN A 162 1.48 -3.87 -15.67
C ASN A 162 1.00 -2.59 -14.98
N SER A 163 1.79 -2.02 -14.07
CA SER A 163 1.46 -0.77 -13.38
C SER A 163 1.45 0.42 -14.33
N LEU A 164 2.41 0.50 -15.27
CA LEU A 164 2.42 1.53 -16.31
C LEU A 164 1.21 1.41 -17.25
N ALA A 165 0.68 0.20 -17.42
CA ALA A 165 -0.54 -0.06 -18.16
C ALA A 165 -1.83 0.04 -17.32
N GLY A 166 -1.76 0.57 -16.08
CA GLY A 166 -2.92 0.73 -15.20
C GLY A 166 -3.51 -0.59 -14.67
N MET A 167 -2.74 -1.67 -14.69
CA MET A 167 -3.13 -3.04 -14.28
C MET A 167 -2.19 -3.63 -13.23
N GLY A 168 -1.41 -2.79 -12.55
CA GLY A 168 -0.41 -3.23 -11.58
C GLY A 168 -1.03 -3.94 -10.39
N ARG A 169 -0.36 -4.98 -9.88
CA ARG A 169 -0.71 -5.65 -8.63
C ARG A 169 0.37 -5.39 -7.58
N PRO A 170 0.11 -5.63 -6.29
CA PRO A 170 1.16 -5.52 -5.30
C PRO A 170 2.28 -6.55 -5.49
N TRP A 171 3.53 -6.19 -5.19
CA TRP A 171 4.68 -7.10 -5.18
C TRP A 171 5.74 -6.64 -4.19
N MET A 172 6.51 -7.56 -3.64
CA MET A 172 7.59 -7.29 -2.71
C MET A 172 8.87 -6.91 -3.45
N MET A 173 9.56 -5.91 -2.92
CA MET A 173 10.86 -5.48 -3.40
C MET A 173 11.90 -5.57 -2.30
N ARG A 174 13.13 -5.94 -2.70
CA ARG A 174 14.33 -5.94 -1.85
C ARG A 174 14.16 -6.79 -0.59
N GLU A 175 13.53 -7.95 -0.75
CA GLU A 175 13.31 -8.91 0.33
C GLU A 175 14.63 -9.25 1.05
N GLY A 176 14.55 -9.53 2.35
CA GLY A 176 15.71 -9.82 3.20
C GLY A 176 16.65 -8.63 3.47
N THR A 177 16.27 -7.42 3.08
CA THR A 177 17.06 -6.20 3.33
C THR A 177 16.31 -5.22 4.24
N PRO A 178 17.00 -4.26 4.90
CA PRO A 178 16.32 -3.20 5.66
C PRO A 178 15.37 -2.34 4.81
N SER A 179 15.54 -2.36 3.48
CA SER A 179 14.69 -1.66 2.52
C SER A 179 13.59 -2.54 1.94
N ALA A 180 13.31 -3.72 2.49
CA ALA A 180 12.21 -4.56 2.04
C ALA A 180 10.86 -3.81 2.17
N HIS A 181 10.04 -3.86 1.11
CA HIS A 181 8.73 -3.21 1.08
C HIS A 181 7.78 -3.87 0.08
N LEU A 182 6.49 -3.83 0.38
CA LEU A 182 5.41 -4.18 -0.55
C LEU A 182 5.02 -2.94 -1.34
N MET A 183 5.23 -2.98 -2.65
CA MET A 183 4.74 -1.97 -3.60
C MET A 183 3.26 -2.21 -3.85
N ILE A 184 2.44 -1.17 -3.83
CA ILE A 184 0.99 -1.21 -4.12
C ILE A 184 0.68 -0.12 -5.16
N PRO A 185 0.72 -0.45 -6.47
CA PRO A 185 0.22 0.43 -7.51
C PRO A 185 -1.26 0.69 -7.30
N ILE A 186 -1.65 1.96 -7.32
CA ILE A 186 -3.05 2.33 -7.28
C ILE A 186 -3.52 2.50 -8.72
N ASN A 187 -4.52 1.73 -9.14
CA ASN A 187 -5.11 1.78 -10.48
C ASN A 187 -6.55 2.32 -10.44
N GLY A 188 -7.04 2.77 -11.58
CA GLY A 188 -8.45 3.12 -11.78
C GLY A 188 -8.85 4.49 -11.22
N THR A 189 -7.89 5.34 -10.85
CA THR A 189 -8.14 6.71 -10.38
C THR A 189 -7.59 7.74 -11.36
N ASP A 190 -8.05 9.00 -11.26
CA ASP A 190 -7.54 10.10 -12.09
C ASP A 190 -6.05 10.43 -11.86
N LEU A 191 -5.46 9.91 -10.78
CA LEU A 191 -4.05 10.07 -10.43
C LEU A 191 -3.19 8.85 -10.83
N SER A 192 -3.81 7.79 -11.33
CA SER A 192 -3.16 6.55 -11.71
C SER A 192 -2.68 6.61 -13.16
N ASN A 193 -1.71 5.75 -13.51
CA ASN A 193 -1.40 5.50 -14.92
C ASN A 193 -2.67 5.06 -15.66
N ALA A 194 -2.90 5.66 -16.83
CA ALA A 194 -4.01 5.30 -17.68
C ALA A 194 -3.86 3.87 -18.22
N GLY A 195 -4.99 3.17 -18.36
CA GLY A 195 -5.05 1.81 -18.87
C GLY A 195 -5.94 0.91 -18.01
N GLY A 196 -5.92 -0.39 -18.30
CA GLY A 196 -6.63 -1.38 -17.52
C GLY A 196 -8.14 -1.44 -17.75
N ALA A 197 -8.53 -2.08 -18.86
CA ALA A 197 -9.87 -2.63 -19.05
C ALA A 197 -9.77 -4.01 -19.72
N PRO A 198 -9.03 -4.97 -19.12
CA PRO A 198 -8.91 -6.28 -19.74
C PRO A 198 -10.29 -6.99 -19.77
N ASP A 199 -10.46 -7.88 -20.74
CA ASP A 199 -11.67 -8.69 -20.83
C ASP A 199 -11.91 -9.47 -19.55
N ARG A 200 -13.17 -9.52 -19.12
CA ARG A 200 -13.53 -10.18 -17.87
C ARG A 200 -13.39 -11.68 -18.03
N LEU A 201 -12.71 -12.30 -17.09
CA LEU A 201 -12.70 -13.75 -16.97
C LEU A 201 -14.04 -14.21 -16.38
N ASP A 202 -14.72 -15.11 -17.08
CA ASP A 202 -15.87 -15.82 -16.50
C ASP A 202 -15.36 -16.88 -15.51
N THR A 203 -15.16 -16.46 -14.27
CA THR A 203 -14.66 -17.33 -13.20
C THR A 203 -15.61 -18.49 -12.91
N LYS A 204 -16.92 -18.33 -13.18
CA LYS A 204 -17.92 -19.38 -12.93
C LYS A 204 -17.85 -20.52 -13.93
N ALA A 205 -17.31 -20.26 -15.12
CA ALA A 205 -17.08 -21.27 -16.15
C ALA A 205 -15.85 -22.16 -15.86
N ILE A 206 -15.01 -21.80 -14.89
CA ILE A 206 -13.83 -22.58 -14.51
C ILE A 206 -14.26 -23.71 -13.56
N THR A 207 -14.40 -24.92 -14.11
CA THR A 207 -14.86 -26.11 -13.37
C THR A 207 -13.74 -26.86 -12.66
N ASP A 208 -12.49 -26.67 -13.07
CA ASP A 208 -11.35 -27.26 -12.37
C ASP A 208 -11.17 -26.58 -11.00
N ARG A 209 -11.35 -27.36 -9.94
CA ARG A 209 -11.33 -26.86 -8.55
C ARG A 209 -9.96 -26.32 -8.15
N VAL A 210 -8.88 -26.89 -8.66
CA VAL A 210 -7.51 -26.48 -8.35
C VAL A 210 -7.19 -25.17 -9.07
N ALA A 211 -7.52 -25.08 -10.35
CA ALA A 211 -7.34 -23.86 -11.15
C ALA A 211 -8.17 -22.69 -10.58
N HIS A 212 -9.44 -22.94 -10.22
CA HIS A 212 -10.30 -21.91 -9.63
C HIS A 212 -9.76 -21.41 -8.29
N ALA A 213 -9.33 -22.32 -7.41
CA ALA A 213 -8.80 -21.98 -6.09
C ALA A 213 -7.59 -21.01 -6.15
N LYS A 214 -6.82 -21.06 -7.24
CA LYS A 214 -5.59 -20.29 -7.44
C LYS A 214 -5.82 -18.95 -8.16
N LEU A 215 -7.06 -18.65 -8.60
CA LEU A 215 -7.39 -17.38 -9.28
C LEU A 215 -7.00 -16.08 -8.55
N PRO A 216 -7.13 -15.97 -7.21
CA PRO A 216 -6.78 -14.72 -6.53
C PRO A 216 -5.27 -14.46 -6.43
N LEU A 217 -4.43 -15.44 -6.77
CA LEU A 217 -2.99 -15.34 -6.60
C LEU A 217 -2.30 -14.52 -7.70
N PRO A 218 -1.16 -13.88 -7.37
CA PRO A 218 -0.10 -13.54 -8.33
C PRO A 218 0.34 -14.75 -9.16
N GLU A 219 0.83 -14.52 -10.38
CA GLU A 219 1.10 -15.60 -11.33
C GLU A 219 2.23 -16.53 -10.85
N ASP A 220 3.33 -15.95 -10.35
CA ASP A 220 4.47 -16.66 -9.77
C ASP A 220 4.10 -17.55 -8.56
N LEU A 221 3.06 -17.22 -7.81
CA LEU A 221 2.63 -18.01 -6.66
C LEU A 221 1.69 -19.18 -7.02
N LYS A 222 1.03 -19.17 -8.19
CA LYS A 222 0.00 -20.16 -8.54
C LYS A 222 0.54 -21.58 -8.64
N ALA A 223 1.67 -21.76 -9.34
CA ALA A 223 2.18 -23.09 -9.63
C ALA A 223 2.52 -23.87 -8.35
N GLY A 224 3.16 -23.21 -7.39
CA GLY A 224 3.57 -23.80 -6.12
C GLY A 224 2.50 -23.84 -5.03
N ALA A 225 1.34 -23.20 -5.20
CA ALA A 225 0.34 -23.13 -4.13
C ALA A 225 -0.36 -24.48 -3.91
N SER A 226 -0.45 -24.92 -2.66
CA SER A 226 -1.28 -26.06 -2.23
C SER A 226 -2.77 -25.72 -2.36
N VAL A 227 -3.61 -26.72 -2.66
CA VAL A 227 -5.07 -26.56 -2.67
C VAL A 227 -5.72 -27.62 -1.80
N ILE A 228 -6.55 -27.15 -0.87
CA ILE A 228 -7.29 -28.00 0.07
C ILE A 228 -8.80 -27.75 0.03
N THR A 229 -9.54 -28.68 0.61
CA THR A 229 -10.95 -28.54 0.96
C THR A 229 -11.22 -29.24 2.29
N TYR A 230 -12.43 -29.10 2.82
CA TYR A 230 -12.85 -29.80 4.04
C TYR A 230 -14.09 -30.64 3.71
N ASN A 231 -14.15 -31.86 4.24
CA ASN A 231 -15.35 -32.69 4.14
C ASN A 231 -16.46 -32.21 5.10
N GLU A 232 -17.60 -32.89 5.10
CA GLU A 232 -18.75 -32.54 5.95
C GLU A 232 -18.45 -32.63 7.46
N SER A 233 -17.46 -33.43 7.85
CA SER A 233 -16.98 -33.54 9.24
C SER A 233 -15.89 -32.51 9.58
N GLY A 234 -15.57 -31.61 8.65
CA GLY A 234 -14.52 -30.60 8.81
C GLY A 234 -13.10 -31.16 8.72
N GLU A 235 -12.93 -32.39 8.23
CA GLU A 235 -11.62 -32.99 8.02
C GLU A 235 -10.99 -32.50 6.72
N ARG A 236 -9.70 -32.19 6.79
CA ARG A 236 -8.91 -31.65 5.69
C ARG A 236 -8.70 -32.68 4.59
N GLN A 237 -8.92 -32.25 3.35
CA GLN A 237 -8.64 -33.01 2.13
C GLN A 237 -7.73 -32.21 1.21
N VAL A 238 -6.60 -32.80 0.80
CA VAL A 238 -5.67 -32.18 -0.14
C VAL A 238 -6.11 -32.49 -1.56
N LEU A 239 -6.40 -31.45 -2.34
CA LEU A 239 -6.74 -31.55 -3.77
C LEU A 239 -5.51 -31.43 -4.67
N HIS A 240 -4.51 -30.67 -4.21
CA HIS A 240 -3.24 -30.49 -4.89
C HIS A 240 -2.17 -30.16 -3.86
N GLU A 241 -1.09 -30.92 -3.87
CA GLU A 241 0.08 -30.67 -3.03
C GLU A 241 1.00 -29.68 -3.72
N GLY A 242 1.28 -28.58 -3.04
CA GLY A 242 2.12 -27.48 -3.52
C GLY A 242 3.58 -27.61 -3.08
N SER A 243 4.38 -26.65 -3.50
CA SER A 243 5.82 -26.54 -3.20
C SER A 243 6.22 -25.18 -2.65
N ASN A 244 5.27 -24.26 -2.43
CA ASN A 244 5.51 -22.96 -1.82
C ASN A 244 4.63 -22.79 -0.56
N MET A 245 4.85 -21.69 0.13
CA MET A 245 4.21 -21.33 1.40
C MET A 245 2.71 -20.97 1.32
N ILE A 246 2.08 -21.05 0.14
CA ILE A 246 0.69 -20.64 -0.05
C ILE A 246 -0.23 -21.85 -0.04
N GLU A 247 -1.27 -21.75 0.78
CA GLU A 247 -2.39 -22.68 0.80
C GLU A 247 -3.67 -21.97 0.35
N CYS A 248 -4.34 -22.54 -0.65
CA CYS A 248 -5.64 -22.11 -1.13
C CYS A 248 -6.74 -23.06 -0.69
N ARG A 249 -7.87 -22.51 -0.24
CA ARG A 249 -9.11 -23.28 -0.08
C ARG A 249 -9.88 -23.28 -1.40
N ALA A 250 -10.33 -24.46 -1.82
CA ALA A 250 -11.23 -24.62 -2.94
C ALA A 250 -12.47 -23.72 -2.80
N ARG A 251 -12.99 -23.28 -3.95
CA ARG A 251 -14.20 -22.46 -4.07
C ARG A 251 -15.32 -22.99 -3.16
N ASP A 252 -15.89 -22.09 -2.39
CA ASP A 252 -17.16 -22.31 -1.72
C ASP A 252 -18.30 -22.15 -2.73
N GLU A 253 -18.99 -23.23 -3.07
CA GLU A 253 -20.04 -23.23 -4.11
C GLU A 253 -21.24 -22.34 -3.74
N SER A 254 -21.50 -22.12 -2.44
CA SER A 254 -22.64 -21.33 -1.98
C SER A 254 -22.42 -19.81 -2.13
N SER A 255 -21.20 -19.37 -1.84
CA SER A 255 -20.82 -17.95 -1.81
C SER A 255 -19.98 -17.51 -3.01
N GLY A 256 -19.46 -18.46 -3.79
CA GLY A 256 -18.46 -18.23 -4.83
C GLY A 256 -17.12 -17.73 -4.26
N PHE A 257 -16.87 -17.93 -2.96
CA PHE A 257 -15.70 -17.39 -2.30
C PHE A 257 -14.51 -18.33 -2.39
N THR A 258 -13.34 -17.77 -2.71
CA THR A 258 -12.05 -18.44 -2.69
C THR A 258 -11.08 -17.62 -1.86
N ARG A 259 -10.23 -18.31 -1.10
CA ARG A 259 -9.18 -17.66 -0.32
C ARG A 259 -7.89 -18.46 -0.37
N CYS A 260 -6.78 -17.75 -0.40
CA CYS A 260 -5.45 -18.30 -0.16
C CYS A 260 -4.75 -17.50 0.93
N TYR A 261 -3.86 -18.16 1.66
CA TYR A 261 -3.15 -17.60 2.79
C TYR A 261 -1.81 -18.32 2.96
N HIS A 262 -0.92 -17.74 3.77
CA HIS A 262 0.31 -18.40 4.19
C HIS A 262 -0.01 -19.68 4.99
N GLU A 263 0.67 -20.78 4.71
CA GLU A 263 0.39 -22.11 5.29
C GLU A 263 0.44 -22.15 6.83
N ASP A 264 1.17 -21.24 7.45
CA ASP A 264 1.22 -21.06 8.91
C ASP A 264 -0.16 -20.94 9.57
N VAL A 265 -1.13 -20.35 8.87
CA VAL A 265 -2.47 -20.15 9.44
C VAL A 265 -3.39 -21.35 9.14
N GLY A 266 -2.90 -22.37 8.44
CA GLY A 266 -3.63 -23.59 8.08
C GLY A 266 -4.17 -24.33 9.30
N GLY A 267 -3.37 -24.45 10.37
CA GLY A 267 -3.80 -25.08 11.62
C GLY A 267 -5.01 -24.39 12.27
N GLU A 268 -5.05 -23.06 12.26
CA GLU A 268 -6.24 -22.30 12.70
C GLU A 268 -7.46 -22.63 11.82
N MET A 269 -7.25 -22.77 10.51
CA MET A 269 -8.34 -23.06 9.56
C MET A 269 -8.89 -24.48 9.75
N ASP A 270 -8.03 -25.45 10.08
CA ASP A 270 -8.42 -26.82 10.37
C ASP A 270 -9.28 -26.89 11.66
N ILE A 271 -8.85 -26.23 12.73
CA ILE A 271 -9.65 -26.11 13.97
C ILE A 271 -11.00 -25.46 13.67
N ARG A 272 -10.99 -24.35 12.92
CA ARG A 272 -12.22 -23.64 12.53
C ARG A 272 -13.16 -24.53 11.74
N ALA A 273 -12.65 -25.28 10.76
CA ALA A 273 -13.45 -26.16 9.92
C ALA A 273 -14.12 -27.27 10.75
N LYS A 274 -13.34 -27.92 11.61
CA LYS A 274 -13.82 -28.98 12.50
C LYS A 274 -14.92 -28.50 13.45
N LEU A 275 -14.67 -27.39 14.16
CA LEU A 275 -15.66 -26.85 15.10
C LEU A 275 -16.92 -26.33 14.37
N THR A 276 -16.78 -25.79 13.15
CA THR A 276 -17.93 -25.40 12.34
C THR A 276 -18.77 -26.62 11.96
N ALA A 277 -18.14 -27.74 11.57
CA ALA A 277 -18.83 -28.99 11.28
C ALA A 277 -19.54 -29.60 12.51
N GLU A 278 -18.99 -29.38 13.71
CA GLU A 278 -19.62 -29.73 14.99
C GLU A 278 -20.79 -28.79 15.38
N GLY A 279 -21.08 -27.76 14.58
CA GLY A 279 -22.17 -26.81 14.83
C GLY A 279 -21.86 -25.76 15.89
N LYS A 280 -20.59 -25.53 16.22
CA LYS A 280 -20.16 -24.52 17.18
C LYS A 280 -20.45 -23.11 16.69
N SER A 281 -20.78 -22.23 17.64
CA SER A 281 -20.97 -20.81 17.36
C SER A 281 -19.64 -20.13 17.02
N ASN A 282 -19.70 -18.98 16.33
CA ASN A 282 -18.50 -18.18 16.02
C ASN A 282 -17.73 -17.74 17.28
N GLU A 283 -18.42 -17.56 18.40
CA GLU A 283 -17.82 -17.21 19.68
C GLU A 283 -17.04 -18.38 20.29
N GLU A 284 -17.64 -19.58 20.32
CA GLU A 284 -16.96 -20.81 20.76
C GLU A 284 -15.74 -21.12 19.88
N ILE A 285 -15.87 -20.97 18.55
CA ILE A 285 -14.77 -21.14 17.62
C ILE A 285 -13.66 -20.12 17.88
N GLY A 286 -14.01 -18.86 18.13
CA GLY A 286 -13.06 -17.80 18.46
C GLY A 286 -12.28 -18.14 19.74
N ALA A 287 -12.99 -18.49 20.80
CA ALA A 287 -12.38 -18.87 22.08
C ALA A 287 -11.44 -20.08 21.95
N ALA A 288 -11.83 -21.10 21.16
CA ALA A 288 -10.98 -22.27 20.92
C ALA A 288 -9.70 -21.93 20.15
N ILE A 289 -9.79 -21.05 19.15
CA ILE A 289 -8.63 -20.58 18.39
C ILE A 289 -7.71 -19.73 19.28
N ASP A 290 -8.27 -18.86 20.13
CA ASP A 290 -7.46 -18.04 21.03
C ASP A 290 -6.73 -18.92 22.06
N ALA A 291 -7.40 -19.92 22.64
CA ALA A 291 -6.76 -20.91 23.50
C ALA A 291 -5.66 -21.70 22.75
N ALA A 292 -5.89 -22.04 21.48
CA ALA A 292 -4.91 -22.73 20.64
C ALA A 292 -3.68 -21.88 20.33
N ARG A 293 -3.85 -20.56 20.19
CA ARG A 293 -2.74 -19.61 20.05
C ARG A 293 -1.97 -19.46 21.36
N GLU A 294 -2.67 -19.32 22.48
CA GLU A 294 -2.06 -19.15 23.82
C GLU A 294 -1.22 -20.36 24.22
N ASN A 295 -1.64 -21.58 23.86
CA ASN A 295 -0.90 -22.81 24.14
C ASN A 295 0.09 -23.22 23.03
N GLY A 296 0.19 -22.45 21.95
CA GLY A 296 1.12 -22.68 20.84
C GLY A 296 0.75 -23.84 19.90
N SER A 297 -0.48 -24.37 19.97
CA SER A 297 -0.93 -25.45 19.05
C SER A 297 -1.26 -24.95 17.64
N VAL A 298 -1.47 -23.65 17.45
CA VAL A 298 -1.53 -23.01 16.13
C VAL A 298 -0.67 -21.76 16.08
N ASN A 299 -0.13 -21.45 14.90
CA ASN A 299 0.59 -20.21 14.68
C ASN A 299 -0.41 -19.03 14.67
N THR A 300 -0.03 -17.90 15.26
CA THR A 300 -0.83 -16.66 15.29
C THR A 300 -0.88 -15.95 13.93
N GLY A 301 -0.08 -16.42 12.98
CA GLY A 301 0.11 -15.83 11.66
C GLY A 301 1.12 -14.69 11.73
N VAL A 302 1.99 -14.62 10.73
CA VAL A 302 3.09 -13.64 10.69
C VAL A 302 2.51 -12.23 10.54
N PHE A 303 2.98 -11.28 11.34
CA PHE A 303 2.65 -9.87 11.17
C PHE A 303 3.14 -9.41 9.79
N GLY A 304 2.25 -8.83 8.99
CA GLY A 304 2.51 -8.50 7.59
C GLY A 304 2.28 -9.64 6.60
N SER A 305 1.83 -10.82 7.04
CA SER A 305 1.42 -11.87 6.09
C SER A 305 0.23 -11.40 5.25
N ILE A 306 0.25 -11.77 3.97
CA ILE A 306 -0.81 -11.43 3.03
C ILE A 306 -1.73 -12.61 2.78
N ALA A 307 -3.03 -12.32 2.70
CA ALA A 307 -4.04 -13.26 2.25
C ALA A 307 -4.69 -12.76 0.97
N TYR A 308 -5.00 -13.69 0.07
CA TYR A 308 -5.57 -13.43 -1.25
C TYR A 308 -7.01 -13.91 -1.29
N ARG A 309 -7.94 -13.09 -1.77
CA ARG A 309 -9.36 -13.40 -1.75
C ARG A 309 -10.01 -13.10 -3.10
N LEU A 310 -10.91 -13.99 -3.50
CA LEU A 310 -11.77 -13.81 -4.68
C LEU A 310 -13.24 -14.06 -4.32
N TYR A 311 -14.10 -13.11 -4.66
CA TYR A 311 -15.54 -13.34 -4.81
C TYR A 311 -15.92 -13.29 -6.30
N GLU A 312 -16.89 -14.10 -6.70
CA GLU A 312 -17.36 -14.14 -8.09
C GLU A 312 -18.37 -13.04 -8.42
N ASN A 313 -19.17 -12.63 -7.41
CA ASN A 313 -20.29 -11.71 -7.58
C ASN A 313 -19.85 -10.25 -7.41
N ASP A 314 -20.44 -9.36 -8.20
CA ASP A 314 -20.09 -7.93 -8.25
C ASP A 314 -20.64 -7.10 -7.08
N ASP A 315 -21.55 -7.66 -6.27
CA ASP A 315 -22.05 -7.04 -5.04
C ASP A 315 -21.02 -7.08 -3.88
N LYS A 316 -19.92 -7.82 -4.10
CA LYS A 316 -18.77 -7.92 -3.21
C LYS A 316 -17.53 -7.37 -3.89
N LEU A 317 -16.52 -7.09 -3.08
CA LEU A 317 -15.17 -6.81 -3.57
C LEU A 317 -14.61 -8.11 -4.12
N LYS A 318 -14.45 -8.21 -5.43
CA LYS A 318 -14.06 -9.44 -6.11
C LYS A 318 -12.64 -9.83 -5.75
N LEU A 319 -11.65 -9.13 -6.30
CA LEU A 319 -10.24 -9.40 -6.00
C LEU A 319 -9.78 -8.47 -4.87
N LEU A 320 -9.48 -9.06 -3.73
CA LEU A 320 -9.10 -8.34 -2.52
C LEU A 320 -7.90 -9.04 -1.89
N TRP A 321 -6.83 -8.29 -1.65
CA TRP A 321 -5.72 -8.76 -0.84
C TRP A 321 -5.81 -8.14 0.54
N VAL A 322 -5.34 -8.87 1.56
CA VAL A 322 -5.47 -8.48 2.95
C VAL A 322 -4.15 -8.66 3.66
N LEU A 323 -3.55 -7.56 4.11
CA LEU A 323 -2.34 -7.58 4.92
C LEU A 323 -2.71 -7.65 6.40
N ARG A 324 -2.29 -8.71 7.10
CA ARG A 324 -2.57 -8.88 8.53
C ARG A 324 -1.62 -8.04 9.36
N LEU A 325 -2.15 -7.26 10.30
CA LEU A 325 -1.38 -6.31 11.12
C LEU A 325 -1.92 -6.34 12.56
N PRO A 326 -1.88 -7.50 13.25
CA PRO A 326 -2.53 -7.65 14.55
C PRO A 326 -2.07 -6.56 15.54
N ASN A 327 -3.05 -5.98 16.24
CA ASN A 327 -2.90 -4.91 17.24
C ASN A 327 -2.35 -3.58 16.70
N ALA A 328 -2.08 -3.46 15.39
CA ALA A 328 -1.62 -2.21 14.81
C ALA A 328 -2.74 -1.15 14.79
N THR A 329 -2.32 0.12 14.81
CA THR A 329 -3.22 1.27 14.70
C THR A 329 -2.94 2.08 13.45
N SER A 330 -3.96 2.77 12.96
CA SER A 330 -3.86 3.71 11.84
C SER A 330 -2.79 4.76 12.11
N ALA A 331 -2.83 5.35 13.32
CA ALA A 331 -1.85 6.33 13.78
C ALA A 331 -0.42 5.78 13.82
N GLY A 332 -0.25 4.54 14.31
CA GLY A 332 1.05 3.91 14.48
C GLY A 332 1.73 3.52 13.16
N LEU A 333 0.96 3.23 12.11
CA LEU A 333 1.47 2.80 10.81
C LEU A 333 1.26 3.80 9.67
N GLY A 334 0.63 4.95 9.92
CA GLY A 334 0.38 5.92 8.83
C GLY A 334 -0.74 5.50 7.88
N MET A 335 -1.69 4.65 8.29
CA MET A 335 -2.73 4.10 7.41
C MET A 335 -3.99 4.98 7.37
N PRO A 336 -4.83 4.87 6.33
CA PRO A 336 -6.16 5.46 6.33
C PRO A 336 -7.18 4.50 6.94
N THR A 337 -8.30 5.04 7.42
CA THR A 337 -9.42 4.24 7.98
C THR A 337 -10.74 4.48 7.26
N GLY A 338 -10.81 5.53 6.43
CA GLY A 338 -11.96 5.82 5.59
C GLY A 338 -12.30 4.63 4.69
N SER A 339 -13.51 4.08 4.87
CA SER A 339 -13.98 2.95 4.07
C SER A 339 -13.89 3.26 2.57
N GLN A 340 -13.24 2.38 1.81
CA GLN A 340 -13.16 2.47 0.35
C GLN A 340 -14.10 1.47 -0.32
N ARG A 341 -15.10 0.94 0.39
CA ARG A 341 -16.00 -0.09 -0.14
C ARG A 341 -16.65 0.33 -1.46
N ASP A 342 -17.27 1.50 -1.51
CA ASP A 342 -18.03 1.94 -2.70
C ASP A 342 -17.08 2.26 -3.87
N ASN A 343 -15.94 2.91 -3.58
CA ASN A 343 -14.88 3.13 -4.56
C ASN A 343 -14.33 1.80 -5.10
N ALA A 344 -14.12 0.81 -4.24
CA ALA A 344 -13.62 -0.51 -4.62
C ALA A 344 -14.65 -1.31 -5.45
N LEU A 345 -15.94 -1.22 -5.13
CA LEU A 345 -17.01 -1.78 -5.96
C LEU A 345 -17.06 -1.11 -7.35
N ALA A 346 -16.70 0.17 -7.43
CA ALA A 346 -16.55 0.91 -8.67
C ALA A 346 -15.15 0.79 -9.31
N GLY A 347 -14.33 -0.20 -8.92
CA GLY A 347 -13.03 -0.47 -9.53
C GLY A 347 -11.96 0.63 -9.34
N LYS A 348 -12.13 1.49 -8.33
CA LYS A 348 -11.24 2.62 -8.01
C LYS A 348 -10.92 2.69 -6.51
N GLY A 349 -10.95 1.54 -5.83
CA GLY A 349 -10.73 1.43 -4.40
C GLY A 349 -9.28 1.71 -4.02
N LEU A 350 -9.07 2.43 -2.92
CA LEU A 350 -7.78 2.60 -2.28
C LEU A 350 -7.63 1.62 -1.10
N PRO A 351 -6.42 1.30 -0.62
CA PRO A 351 -6.26 0.54 0.61
C PRO A 351 -6.82 1.26 1.85
N TRP A 352 -7.35 0.52 2.83
CA TRP A 352 -7.78 1.07 4.13
C TRP A 352 -7.67 0.05 5.27
N MET A 353 -7.38 0.54 6.47
CA MET A 353 -7.26 -0.28 7.66
C MET A 353 -8.64 -0.54 8.28
N MET A 354 -8.84 -1.76 8.76
CA MET A 354 -10.01 -2.17 9.51
C MET A 354 -9.61 -2.76 10.86
N ARG A 355 -10.49 -2.58 11.85
CA ARG A 355 -10.38 -3.17 13.20
C ARG A 355 -9.07 -2.81 13.91
N GLU A 356 -8.62 -1.57 13.75
CA GLU A 356 -7.40 -1.09 14.37
C GLU A 356 -7.37 -1.32 15.89
N GLY A 357 -6.19 -1.57 16.45
CA GLY A 357 -6.00 -1.84 17.88
C GLY A 357 -6.52 -3.20 18.36
N THR A 358 -6.98 -4.07 17.45
CA THR A 358 -7.44 -5.44 17.79
C THR A 358 -6.51 -6.49 17.18
N ALA A 359 -6.54 -7.72 17.69
CA ALA A 359 -5.82 -8.85 17.09
C ALA A 359 -6.24 -9.14 15.64
N SER A 360 -7.40 -8.64 15.20
CA SER A 360 -7.89 -8.75 13.83
C SER A 360 -7.62 -7.51 12.98
N ALA A 361 -6.75 -6.59 13.40
CA ALA A 361 -6.37 -5.43 12.59
C ALA A 361 -5.73 -5.87 11.27
N HIS A 362 -6.17 -5.26 10.16
CA HIS A 362 -5.67 -5.57 8.82
C HIS A 362 -5.84 -4.40 7.84
N LEU A 363 -4.98 -4.34 6.83
CA LEU A 363 -5.12 -3.46 5.68
C LEU A 363 -5.83 -4.21 4.55
N MET A 364 -6.97 -3.67 4.11
CA MET A 364 -7.69 -4.11 2.92
C MET A 364 -7.04 -3.47 1.71
N ILE A 365 -6.70 -4.26 0.68
CA ILE A 365 -6.06 -3.82 -0.56
C ILE A 365 -6.93 -4.29 -1.73
N PRO A 366 -7.92 -3.48 -2.19
CA PRO A 366 -8.66 -3.78 -3.40
C PRO A 366 -7.71 -3.82 -4.59
N ILE A 367 -7.83 -4.88 -5.42
CA ILE A 367 -7.08 -4.95 -6.66
C ILE A 367 -8.03 -4.52 -7.78
N ASN A 368 -7.71 -3.39 -8.41
CA ASN A 368 -8.50 -2.79 -9.48
C ASN A 368 -7.93 -3.15 -10.86
N SER A 369 -8.74 -2.99 -11.90
CA SER A 369 -8.31 -3.06 -13.31
C SER A 369 -7.68 -4.39 -13.74
N THR A 370 -8.22 -5.52 -13.27
CA THR A 370 -7.82 -6.88 -13.69
C THR A 370 -9.01 -7.66 -14.27
N GLN A 371 -8.74 -8.79 -14.91
CA GLN A 371 -9.78 -9.67 -15.47
C GLN A 371 -10.78 -10.20 -14.43
N VAL A 372 -10.40 -10.19 -13.14
CA VAL A 372 -11.17 -10.78 -12.04
C VAL A 372 -11.59 -9.75 -10.97
N SER A 373 -11.25 -8.47 -11.13
CA SER A 373 -11.67 -7.41 -10.21
C SER A 373 -13.07 -6.86 -10.51
N ASN A 374 -13.59 -6.03 -9.62
CA ASN A 374 -14.73 -5.17 -9.93
C ASN A 374 -14.37 -4.24 -11.10
N LYS A 375 -15.38 -3.85 -11.89
CA LYS A 375 -15.21 -2.88 -12.99
C LYS A 375 -15.53 -1.47 -12.54
N ALA A 376 -14.84 -0.50 -13.13
CA ALA A 376 -15.37 0.85 -13.21
C ALA A 376 -16.68 0.81 -14.00
N MET A 377 -17.74 1.36 -13.40
CA MET A 377 -19.04 1.52 -14.05
C MET A 377 -19.02 2.66 -15.05
#